data_AF-A0A0N9HR49-F1
#
_entry.id   AF-A0A0N9HR49-F1
#
_cell.length_a   1.000
_cell.length_b   1.000
_cell.length_c   1.000
_cell.angle_alpha   90.00
_cell.angle_beta   90.00
_cell.angle_gamma   90.00
#
_symmetry.space_group_name_H-M   'P 1'
#
loop_
_entity.id
_entity.type
_entity.pdbx_description
1 polymer ?
#
loop_
_entity_poly.entity_id
_entity_poly.type
_entity_poly.pdbx_seq_one_letter_code
_entity_poly.pdbx_strand_id
1 'polypeptide(L)'
;VLISILLGASFSRYQVEESVEHLLAPQHSLAKIERNLVNSLFPVNRSKHRLYSDLQTPGRYGRVIVTSFQKANMLDQHHTDLILKVMDYMGLLKCYPPGGKLEKT
;
A
#
# COMPACT_ATOMS: atom_id res chain seq x y z
N VAL A 1 -22.96 34.88 18.18
CA VAL A 1 -23.19 33.59 18.87
C VAL A 1 -23.98 32.60 18.01
N LEU A 2 -25.11 32.96 17.39
CA LEU A 2 -25.84 32.04 16.51
C LEU A 2 -25.02 31.55 15.31
N ILE A 3 -24.28 32.45 14.64
CA ILE A 3 -23.43 32.11 13.49
C ILE A 3 -22.34 31.11 13.87
N SER A 4 -21.70 31.26 15.04
CA SER A 4 -20.67 30.33 15.51
C SER A 4 -21.23 28.96 15.86
N ILE A 5 -22.47 28.88 16.38
CA ILE A 5 -23.15 27.60 16.63
C ILE A 5 -23.51 26.91 15.31
N LEU A 6 -23.98 27.68 14.32
CA LEU A 6 -24.31 27.16 12.99
C LEU A 6 -23.06 26.63 12.27
N LEU A 7 -21.94 27.36 12.31
CA LEU A 7 -20.65 26.88 11.80
C LEU A 7 -20.12 25.67 12.60
N GLY A 8 -20.27 25.70 13.93
CA GLY A 8 -19.90 24.58 14.81
C GLY A 8 -20.63 23.29 14.49
N ALA A 9 -21.93 23.37 14.22
CA ALA A 9 -22.75 22.21 13.83
C ALA A 9 -22.36 21.64 12.45
N SER A 10 -21.83 22.47 11.54
CA SER A 10 -21.38 22.02 10.21
C SER A 10 -20.18 21.06 10.28
N PHE A 11 -19.36 21.13 11.33
CA PHE A 11 -18.26 20.19 11.56
C PHE A 11 -18.73 18.74 11.81
N SER A 12 -20.03 18.49 12.05
CA SER A 12 -20.55 17.12 12.16
C SER A 12 -20.34 16.26 10.90
N ARG A 13 -20.09 16.88 9.73
CA ARG A 13 -19.80 16.19 8.46
C ARG A 13 -18.32 16.15 8.11
N TYR A 14 -17.45 16.63 9.00
CA TYR A 14 -16.02 16.62 8.77
C TYR A 14 -15.52 15.17 8.64
N GLN A 15 -14.88 14.86 7.52
CA GLN A 15 -14.21 13.58 7.29
C GLN A 15 -12.71 13.82 7.25
N VAL A 16 -11.97 13.01 7.99
CA VAL A 16 -10.52 13.01 7.93
C VAL A 16 -10.11 12.24 6.69
N GLU A 17 -9.38 12.91 5.80
CA GLU A 17 -8.79 12.27 4.64
C GLU A 17 -7.55 11.47 5.09
N GLU A 18 -7.62 10.15 5.04
CA GLU A 18 -6.51 9.26 5.42
C GLU A 18 -5.56 8.97 4.26
N SER A 19 -5.96 9.27 3.02
CA SER A 19 -5.16 8.89 1.86
C SER A 19 -3.97 9.83 1.66
N VAL A 20 -2.78 9.30 1.91
CA VAL A 20 -1.51 10.02 1.72
C VAL A 20 -1.37 10.55 0.29
N GLU A 21 -1.87 9.80 -0.70
CA GLU A 21 -1.87 10.23 -2.10
C GLU A 21 -2.71 11.50 -2.31
N HIS A 22 -3.85 11.65 -1.64
CA HIS A 22 -4.69 12.85 -1.77
C HIS A 22 -4.10 14.06 -1.03
N LEU A 23 -3.40 13.81 0.09
CA LEU A 23 -2.79 14.87 0.89
C LEU A 23 -1.51 15.43 0.26
N LEU A 24 -0.71 14.58 -0.38
CA LEU A 24 0.63 14.94 -0.87
C LEU A 24 0.70 15.16 -2.38
N ALA A 25 -0.21 14.56 -3.16
CA ALA A 25 -0.17 14.66 -4.62
C ALA A 25 -1.30 15.55 -5.16
N PRO A 26 -1.05 16.33 -6.24
CA PRO A 26 -2.09 17.13 -6.89
C PRO A 26 -3.25 16.26 -7.41
N GLN A 27 -4.50 16.73 -7.24
CA GLN A 27 -5.70 15.98 -7.62
C GLN A 27 -5.77 15.65 -9.12
N HIS A 28 -5.28 16.53 -9.99
CA HIS A 28 -5.36 16.42 -11.45
C HIS A 28 -3.99 16.50 -12.13
N SER A 29 -2.95 15.92 -11.52
CA SER A 29 -1.64 15.79 -12.20
C SER A 29 -1.76 14.90 -13.45
N LEU A 30 -0.99 15.23 -14.51
CA LEU A 30 -0.94 14.42 -15.73
C LEU A 30 -0.62 12.95 -15.43
N ALA A 31 0.34 12.68 -14.54
CA ALA A 31 0.69 11.33 -14.13
C ALA A 31 -0.49 10.56 -13.50
N LYS A 32 -1.39 11.27 -12.81
CA LYS A 32 -2.60 10.69 -12.21
C LYS A 32 -3.68 10.43 -13.25
N ILE A 33 -3.82 11.31 -14.24
CA ILE A 33 -4.73 11.15 -15.37
C ILE A 33 -4.30 9.95 -16.23
N GLU A 34 -3.02 9.88 -16.61
CA GLU A 34 -2.44 8.76 -17.33
C GLU A 34 -2.64 7.45 -16.56
N ARG A 35 -2.34 7.45 -15.26
CA ARG A 35 -2.54 6.28 -14.40
C ARG A 35 -4.00 5.85 -14.32
N ASN A 36 -4.94 6.78 -14.21
CA ASN A 36 -6.38 6.49 -14.18
C ASN A 36 -6.86 5.91 -15.51
N LEU A 37 -6.40 6.48 -16.62
CA LEU A 37 -6.70 5.99 -17.96
C LEU A 37 -6.16 4.56 -18.16
N VAL A 38 -4.90 4.32 -17.78
CA VAL A 38 -4.28 2.98 -17.84
C VAL A 38 -5.02 1.98 -16.95
N ASN A 39 -5.41 2.35 -15.73
CA ASN A 39 -6.17 1.46 -14.84
C ASN A 39 -7.55 1.11 -15.40
N SER A 40 -8.17 2.04 -16.14
CA SER A 40 -9.46 1.83 -16.78
C SER A 40 -9.36 0.91 -18.00
N LEU A 41 -8.31 1.06 -18.81
CA LEU A 41 -8.11 0.26 -20.02
C LEU A 41 -7.51 -1.12 -19.73
N PHE A 42 -6.66 -1.20 -18.71
CA PHE A 42 -5.95 -2.39 -18.31
C PHE A 42 -6.13 -2.57 -16.78
N PRO A 43 -7.19 -3.27 -16.34
CA PRO A 43 -7.41 -3.51 -14.92
C PRO A 43 -6.33 -4.46 -14.38
N VAL A 44 -5.24 -3.87 -13.89
CA VAL A 44 -4.11 -4.60 -13.28
C VAL A 44 -4.14 -4.41 -11.78
N ASN A 45 -4.22 -5.51 -11.04
CA ASN A 45 -4.07 -5.47 -9.59
C ASN A 45 -2.59 -5.30 -9.21
N ARG A 46 -2.14 -4.03 -9.12
CA ARG A 46 -0.76 -3.67 -8.74
C ARG A 46 -0.34 -4.20 -7.36
N SER A 47 -1.28 -4.46 -6.45
CA SER A 47 -0.96 -5.04 -5.14
C SER A 47 -0.60 -6.53 -5.20
N LYS A 48 -1.16 -7.28 -6.17
CA LYS A 48 -0.87 -8.70 -6.38
C LYS A 48 0.29 -8.91 -7.37
N HIS A 49 0.40 -8.05 -8.37
CA HIS A 49 1.43 -8.11 -9.40
C HIS A 49 2.34 -6.90 -9.26
N ARG A 50 3.48 -7.08 -8.59
CA ARG A 50 4.55 -6.08 -8.54
C ARG A 50 5.08 -5.88 -9.96
N LEU A 51 4.64 -4.83 -10.63
CA LEU A 51 5.19 -4.45 -11.93
C LEU A 51 6.62 -3.96 -11.72
N TYR A 52 7.56 -4.55 -12.45
CA TYR A 52 8.99 -4.24 -12.35
C TYR A 52 9.34 -2.79 -12.71
N SER A 53 8.46 -2.11 -13.45
CA SER A 53 8.63 -0.71 -13.88
C SER A 53 8.32 0.32 -12.78
N ASP A 54 7.53 -0.05 -11.78
CA ASP A 54 7.04 0.92 -10.80
C ASP A 54 8.05 1.04 -9.65
N LEU A 55 8.75 2.18 -9.58
CA LEU A 55 9.67 2.51 -8.49
C LEU A 55 8.96 2.51 -7.12
N GLN A 56 7.67 2.85 -7.12
CA GLN A 56 6.74 2.74 -6.00
C GLN A 56 5.46 2.09 -6.50
N THR A 57 5.09 0.93 -5.94
CA THR A 57 3.82 0.28 -6.26
C THR A 57 2.71 0.95 -5.49
N PRO A 58 1.76 1.65 -6.11
CA PRO A 58 0.70 2.29 -5.36
C PRO A 58 -0.37 1.26 -4.97
N GLY A 59 -0.92 1.40 -3.75
CA GLY A 59 -1.92 0.50 -3.18
C GLY A 59 -1.44 -0.18 -1.90
N ARG A 60 -2.22 -1.12 -1.38
CA ARG A 60 -1.90 -1.85 -0.16
C ARG A 60 -0.93 -2.99 -0.48
N TYR A 61 0.35 -2.82 -0.12
CA TYR A 61 1.35 -3.88 -0.18
C TYR A 61 2.21 -3.86 1.08
N GLY A 62 2.64 -5.04 1.52
CA GLY A 62 3.64 -5.19 2.59
C GLY A 62 5.02 -5.41 1.99
N ARG A 63 6.05 -4.79 2.57
CA ARG A 63 7.45 -5.10 2.26
C ARG A 63 8.16 -5.44 3.56
N VAL A 64 8.90 -6.55 3.56
CA VAL A 64 9.84 -6.89 4.63
C VAL A 64 11.24 -6.54 4.16
N ILE A 65 12.01 -5.86 5.02
CA ILE A 65 13.41 -5.52 4.78
C ILE A 65 14.22 -6.29 5.83
N VAL A 66 15.02 -7.25 5.38
CA VAL A 66 15.93 -8.02 6.24
C VAL A 66 17.29 -7.34 6.24
N THR A 67 17.87 -7.12 7.42
CA THR A 67 19.16 -6.43 7.59
C THR A 67 20.04 -7.18 8.58
N SER A 68 21.36 -7.04 8.48
CA SER A 68 22.31 -7.61 9.45
C SER A 68 22.57 -6.62 10.56
N PHE A 69 22.69 -7.15 11.78
CA PHE A 69 23.06 -6.34 12.94
C PHE A 69 24.49 -5.78 12.86
N GLN A 70 25.41 -6.48 12.18
CA GLN A 70 26.85 -6.12 12.16
C GLN A 70 27.45 -5.97 10.76
N LYS A 71 26.71 -5.43 9.78
CA LYS A 71 27.16 -5.37 8.36
C LYS A 71 27.66 -6.74 7.84
N ALA A 72 27.15 -7.83 8.41
CA ALA A 72 27.46 -9.19 7.98
C ALA A 72 26.94 -9.43 6.55
N ASN A 73 27.61 -10.34 5.84
CA ASN A 73 27.24 -10.69 4.48
C ASN A 73 25.86 -11.39 4.46
N MET A 74 24.87 -10.71 3.88
CA MET A 74 23.50 -11.25 3.72
C MET A 74 23.40 -12.37 2.68
N LEU A 75 24.43 -12.52 1.83
CA LEU A 75 24.49 -13.53 0.78
C LEU A 75 25.19 -14.82 1.25
N ASP A 76 25.56 -14.90 2.53
CA ASP A 76 26.08 -16.14 3.11
C ASP A 76 24.98 -17.19 3.25
N GLN A 77 25.34 -18.47 3.11
CA GLN A 77 24.39 -19.59 2.99
C GLN A 77 23.43 -19.66 4.20
N HIS A 78 23.95 -19.43 5.40
CA HIS A 78 23.14 -19.43 6.61
C HIS A 78 22.08 -18.31 6.60
N HIS A 79 22.41 -17.12 6.09
CA HIS A 79 21.48 -15.98 6.03
C HIS A 79 20.48 -16.13 4.89
N THR A 80 20.89 -16.67 3.75
CA THR A 80 19.98 -16.95 2.63
C THR A 80 18.93 -17.99 3.00
N ASP A 81 19.29 -19.04 3.72
CA ASP A 81 18.33 -20.07 4.16
C ASP A 81 17.27 -19.50 5.11
N LEU A 82 17.68 -18.60 6.01
CA LEU A 82 16.76 -17.89 6.89
C LEU A 82 15.83 -16.94 6.11
N ILE A 83 16.36 -16.21 5.12
CA ILE A 83 15.56 -15.33 4.25
C ILE A 83 14.51 -16.14 3.50
N LEU A 84 14.90 -17.28 2.91
CA LEU A 84 13.97 -18.17 2.20
C LEU A 84 12.89 -18.70 3.13
N LYS A 85 13.26 -19.11 4.36
CA LYS A 85 12.29 -19.56 5.37
C LYS A 85 11.31 -18.45 5.76
N VAL A 86 11.78 -17.21 5.90
CA VAL A 86 10.90 -16.04 6.15
C VAL A 86 9.98 -15.78 4.96
N MET A 87 10.48 -15.91 3.72
CA MET A 87 9.66 -15.78 2.51
C MET A 87 8.56 -16.84 2.44
N ASP A 88 8.86 -18.09 2.83
CA ASP A 88 7.85 -19.16 2.90
C ASP A 88 6.75 -18.83 3.92
N TYR A 89 7.12 -18.36 5.12
CA TYR A 89 6.13 -17.91 6.12
C TYR A 89 5.34 -16.68 5.66
N MET A 90 5.96 -15.76 4.92
CA MET A 90 5.24 -14.64 4.32
C MET A 90 4.23 -15.10 3.26
N GLY A 91 4.51 -16.18 2.53
CA GLY A 91 3.55 -16.80 1.62
C GLY A 91 2.28 -17.28 2.32
N LEU A 92 2.40 -17.76 3.57
CA LEU A 92 1.28 -18.17 4.42
C LEU A 92 0.50 -17.00 5.02
N LEU A 93 1.13 -15.83 5.16
CA LEU A 93 0.53 -14.58 5.62
C LEU A 93 -0.38 -13.90 4.57
N LYS A 94 -0.69 -14.57 3.45
CA LYS A 94 -1.48 -14.03 2.33
C LYS A 94 -2.77 -13.34 2.83
N CYS A 95 -2.67 -12.01 2.82
CA CYS A 95 -3.66 -10.94 2.92
C CYS A 95 -5.07 -11.34 3.34
N TYR A 96 -5.38 -11.24 4.65
CA TYR A 96 -6.74 -11.03 5.10
C TYR A 96 -7.20 -9.64 4.63
N PRO A 97 -8.29 -9.52 3.84
CA PRO A 97 -8.96 -8.23 3.72
C PRO A 97 -9.60 -7.89 5.07
N PRO A 98 -9.59 -6.62 5.51
CA PRO A 98 -10.39 -6.20 6.67
C PRO A 98 -11.87 -6.47 6.33
N GLY A 99 -12.49 -7.45 7.01
CA GLY A 99 -13.85 -7.95 6.71
C GLY A 99 -13.93 -9.37 6.11
N GLY A 100 -12.84 -10.15 6.17
CA GLY A 100 -12.60 -11.47 5.57
C GLY A 100 -13.77 -12.42 5.27
N LYS A 101 -14.04 -12.64 3.97
CA LYS A 101 -14.29 -13.99 3.43
C LYS A 101 -13.04 -14.45 2.69
N LEU A 102 -12.62 -15.68 2.97
CA LEU A 102 -11.57 -16.39 2.25
C LEU A 102 -12.03 -16.60 0.81
N GLU A 103 -11.38 -15.93 -0.14
CA GLU A 103 -11.48 -16.30 -1.56
C GLU A 103 -10.73 -17.63 -1.70
N LYS A 104 -11.48 -18.73 -1.69
CA LYS A 104 -10.95 -20.05 -2.02
C LYS A 104 -10.65 -20.06 -3.51
N THR A 105 -9.36 -20.09 -3.86
CA THR A 105 -8.89 -20.63 -5.14
C THR A 105 -9.27 -22.09 -5.28
#